data_AF-A0A367MCA2-F1
#
_entry.id   AF-A0A367MCA2-F1
#
_cell.length_a   1.000
_cell.length_b   1.000
_cell.length_c   1.000
_cell.angle_alpha   90.00
_cell.angle_beta   90.00
_cell.angle_gamma   90.00
#
_symmetry.space_group_name_H-M   'P 1'
#
loop_
_entity.id
_entity.type
_entity.pdbx_description
1 polymer ?
#
loop_
_entity_poly.entity_id
_entity_poly.type
_entity_poly.pdbx_seq_one_letter_code
_entity_poly.pdbx_strand_id
1 'polypeptide(L)'
;MRPADRGGPYDDYFRALNRELKANGPMCPVLLIDLDRLDHNIDVVMRSVRRGGKHLRLVEKSLPSPGLLAYIARRAGTRRLMSFHQPFLNHDAVAFADADILLGKPLPVRSAELFYREHKGAFDPARQLQWLIDTPQRLRQYLALAQGLGTRMRVNIELDVGLHRGGVADQAALGELLALIAAHPQYLEFAGFMGYDPFVGMGVPGILGSPEELFAKVMALYQGHVDFARQRFA
;
A
#
# COMPACT_ATOMS: atom_id res chain seq x y z
N MET A 1 -24.83 7.20 30.81
CA MET A 1 -26.08 6.57 30.34
C MET A 1 -25.76 5.62 29.21
N ARG A 2 -26.30 4.40 29.21
CA ARG A 2 -26.26 3.51 28.03
C ARG A 2 -27.14 4.15 26.93
N PRO A 3 -26.72 4.14 25.65
CA PRO A 3 -27.59 4.57 24.57
C PRO A 3 -28.90 3.78 24.60
N ALA A 4 -30.02 4.43 24.31
CA ALA A 4 -31.30 3.75 24.15
C ALA A 4 -31.24 2.82 22.92
N ASP A 5 -31.84 1.64 23.03
CA ASP A 5 -31.94 0.71 21.91
C ASP A 5 -32.85 1.30 20.82
N ARG A 6 -32.26 1.53 19.64
CA ARG A 6 -32.95 1.98 18.43
C ARG A 6 -32.93 0.92 17.33
N GLY A 7 -32.64 -0.33 17.67
CA GLY A 7 -32.61 -1.45 16.74
C GLY A 7 -34.02 -1.80 16.23
N GLY A 8 -34.17 -1.88 14.90
CA GLY A 8 -35.35 -2.47 14.26
C GLY A 8 -35.21 -4.00 14.12
N PRO A 9 -36.26 -4.71 13.67
CA PRO A 9 -36.15 -6.12 13.33
C PRO A 9 -35.09 -6.31 12.22
N TYR A 10 -34.42 -7.47 12.23
CA TYR A 10 -33.49 -7.83 11.16
C TYR A 10 -34.18 -7.77 9.80
N ASP A 11 -33.50 -7.26 8.79
CA ASP A 11 -33.88 -7.49 7.40
C ASP A 11 -33.80 -8.98 7.06
N ASP A 12 -34.29 -9.38 5.89
CA ASP A 12 -34.36 -10.79 5.54
C ASP A 12 -32.98 -11.45 5.37
N TYR A 13 -31.97 -10.68 4.99
CA TYR A 13 -30.59 -11.13 4.89
C TYR A 13 -30.03 -11.51 6.27
N PHE A 14 -30.09 -10.60 7.25
CA PHE A 14 -29.62 -10.86 8.60
C PHE A 14 -30.51 -11.88 9.33
N ARG A 15 -31.81 -11.94 9.01
CA ARG A 15 -32.72 -12.96 9.54
C ARG A 15 -32.31 -14.36 9.09
N ALA A 16 -31.93 -14.54 7.83
CA ALA A 16 -31.45 -15.81 7.30
C ALA A 16 -30.13 -16.24 7.96
N LEU A 17 -29.15 -15.35 8.03
CA LEU A 17 -27.86 -15.62 8.70
C LEU A 17 -28.04 -16.00 10.17
N ASN A 18 -28.89 -15.27 10.90
CA ASN A 18 -29.18 -15.57 12.30
C ASN A 18 -29.84 -16.95 12.46
N ARG A 19 -30.72 -17.36 11.53
CA ARG A 19 -31.34 -18.68 11.56
C ARG A 19 -30.31 -19.79 11.33
N GLU A 20 -29.42 -19.60 10.36
CA GLU A 20 -28.35 -20.54 10.05
C GLU A 20 -27.37 -20.70 11.22
N LEU A 21 -26.92 -19.59 11.81
CA LEU A 21 -26.01 -19.62 12.96
C LEU A 21 -26.65 -20.27 14.20
N LYS A 22 -27.97 -20.13 14.39
CA LYS A 22 -28.69 -20.83 15.47
C LYS A 22 -28.85 -22.33 15.21
N ALA A 23 -28.99 -22.73 13.94
CA ALA A 23 -29.17 -24.13 13.58
C ALA A 23 -27.83 -24.89 13.58
N ASN A 24 -26.78 -24.30 13.00
CA ASN A 24 -25.53 -24.98 12.67
C ASN A 24 -24.26 -24.24 13.15
N GLY A 25 -24.40 -23.06 13.73
CA GLY A 25 -23.25 -22.26 14.18
C GLY A 25 -22.62 -22.78 15.47
N PRO A 26 -21.42 -22.28 15.83
CA PRO A 26 -20.68 -22.74 17.01
C PRO A 26 -21.26 -22.25 18.35
N MET A 27 -22.41 -21.56 18.33
CA MET A 27 -23.06 -20.97 19.50
C MET A 27 -22.14 -20.06 20.34
N CYS A 28 -21.23 -19.36 19.67
CA CYS A 28 -20.31 -18.38 20.23
C CYS A 28 -20.13 -17.18 19.27
N PRO A 29 -19.50 -16.06 19.70
CA PRO A 29 -19.20 -14.95 18.80
C PRO A 29 -18.34 -15.40 17.61
N VAL A 30 -18.78 -15.07 16.40
CA VAL A 30 -18.07 -15.37 15.15
C VAL A 30 -17.95 -14.14 14.26
N LEU A 31 -16.88 -14.09 13.48
CA LEU A 31 -16.74 -13.19 12.35
C LEU A 31 -17.18 -13.93 11.09
N LEU A 32 -18.19 -13.41 10.39
CA LEU A 32 -18.69 -13.97 9.13
C LEU A 32 -18.35 -13.03 7.97
N ILE A 33 -17.90 -13.62 6.86
CA ILE A 33 -17.65 -12.91 5.60
C ILE A 33 -18.52 -13.56 4.54
N ASP A 34 -19.44 -12.77 3.98
CA ASP A 34 -20.22 -13.16 2.80
C ASP A 34 -19.35 -13.00 1.56
N LEU A 35 -18.96 -14.13 0.96
CA LEU A 35 -18.08 -14.16 -0.20
C LEU A 35 -18.76 -13.64 -1.47
N ASP A 36 -20.09 -13.77 -1.62
CA ASP A 36 -20.81 -13.25 -2.79
C ASP A 36 -20.84 -11.73 -2.78
N ARG A 37 -21.08 -11.13 -1.60
CA ARG A 37 -20.99 -9.68 -1.42
C ARG A 37 -19.56 -9.17 -1.56
N LEU A 38 -18.58 -9.90 -1.04
CA LEU A 38 -17.16 -9.57 -1.23
C LEU A 38 -16.79 -9.58 -2.72
N ASP A 39 -17.22 -10.60 -3.44
CA ASP A 39 -17.00 -10.77 -4.87
C ASP A 39 -17.60 -9.63 -5.69
N HIS A 40 -18.84 -9.25 -5.38
CA HIS A 40 -19.48 -8.09 -5.96
C HIS A 40 -18.66 -6.81 -5.72
N ASN A 41 -18.19 -6.58 -4.49
CA ASN A 41 -17.40 -5.41 -4.14
C ASN A 41 -16.06 -5.36 -4.89
N ILE A 42 -15.38 -6.50 -5.01
CA ILE A 42 -14.14 -6.63 -5.79
C ILE A 42 -14.41 -6.25 -7.25
N ASP A 43 -15.51 -6.75 -7.83
CA ASP A 43 -15.85 -6.45 -9.22
C ASP A 43 -16.16 -4.96 -9.44
N VAL A 44 -16.87 -4.32 -8.50
CA VAL A 44 -17.14 -2.87 -8.53
C VAL A 44 -15.82 -2.09 -8.55
N VAL A 45 -14.90 -2.39 -7.62
CA VAL A 45 -13.58 -1.73 -7.55
C VAL A 45 -12.81 -1.96 -8.84
N MET A 46 -12.76 -3.20 -9.33
CA MET A 46 -12.00 -3.56 -10.52
C MET A 46 -12.57 -2.95 -11.80
N ARG A 47 -13.89 -2.71 -11.91
CA ARG A 47 -14.46 -1.92 -13.01
C ARG A 47 -13.92 -0.50 -13.01
N SER A 48 -13.85 0.15 -11.84
CA SER A 48 -13.29 1.51 -11.72
C SER A 48 -11.79 1.54 -12.06
N VAL A 49 -11.02 0.59 -11.51
CA VAL A 49 -9.58 0.45 -11.77
C VAL A 49 -9.30 0.27 -13.26
N ARG A 50 -10.03 -0.63 -13.94
CA ARG A 50 -9.89 -0.86 -15.38
C ARG A 50 -10.25 0.36 -16.21
N ARG A 51 -11.37 1.03 -15.90
CA ARG A 51 -11.79 2.25 -16.59
C ARG A 51 -10.75 3.36 -16.50
N GLY A 52 -10.04 3.45 -15.37
CA GLY A 52 -8.95 4.42 -15.17
C GLY A 52 -7.59 3.99 -15.73
N GLY A 53 -7.46 2.81 -16.35
CA GLY A 53 -6.17 2.28 -16.79
C GLY A 53 -5.18 2.04 -15.63
N LYS A 54 -5.68 1.81 -14.42
CA LYS A 54 -4.87 1.67 -13.20
C LYS A 54 -4.63 0.20 -12.86
N HIS A 55 -3.71 -0.03 -11.93
CA HIS A 55 -3.53 -1.32 -11.28
C HIS A 55 -3.97 -1.26 -9.82
N LEU A 56 -4.59 -2.34 -9.33
CA LEU A 56 -4.92 -2.49 -7.92
C LEU A 56 -3.73 -3.08 -7.16
N ARG A 57 -3.34 -2.43 -6.06
CA ARG A 57 -2.43 -2.98 -5.05
C ARG A 57 -3.23 -3.16 -3.75
N LEU A 58 -3.26 -4.38 -3.22
CA LEU A 58 -4.02 -4.70 -2.01
C LEU A 58 -3.27 -4.24 -0.77
N VAL A 59 -3.94 -3.52 0.11
CA VAL A 59 -3.36 -2.96 1.34
C VAL A 59 -3.56 -3.98 2.46
N GLU A 60 -2.46 -4.60 2.90
CA GLU A 60 -2.48 -5.75 3.80
C GLU A 60 -2.82 -5.37 5.26
N LYS A 61 -2.44 -4.16 5.73
CA LYS A 61 -2.64 -3.73 7.13
C LYS A 61 -4.08 -3.84 7.66
N SER A 62 -5.09 -3.67 6.80
CA SER A 62 -6.51 -3.73 7.18
C SER A 62 -7.09 -5.14 7.08
N LEU A 63 -6.30 -6.09 6.57
CA LEU A 63 -6.73 -7.45 6.29
C LEU A 63 -5.58 -8.46 6.51
N PRO A 64 -5.08 -8.64 7.75
CA PRO A 64 -4.00 -9.59 8.07
C PRO A 64 -4.51 -11.05 8.06
N SER A 65 -5.09 -11.46 6.94
CA SER A 65 -5.64 -12.80 6.68
C SER A 65 -5.10 -13.28 5.34
N PRO A 66 -4.01 -14.06 5.32
CA PRO A 66 -3.37 -14.50 4.08
C PRO A 66 -4.33 -15.25 3.14
N GLY A 67 -5.22 -16.09 3.69
CA GLY A 67 -6.21 -16.81 2.89
C GLY A 67 -7.21 -15.89 2.20
N LEU A 68 -7.66 -14.85 2.90
CA LEU A 68 -8.59 -13.87 2.32
C LEU A 68 -7.89 -12.92 1.35
N LEU A 69 -6.65 -12.50 1.65
CA LEU A 69 -5.81 -11.74 0.71
C LEU A 69 -5.59 -12.53 -0.59
N ALA A 70 -5.26 -13.83 -0.49
CA ALA A 70 -5.11 -14.71 -1.66
C ALA A 70 -6.41 -14.81 -2.47
N TYR A 71 -7.55 -14.95 -1.79
CA TYR A 71 -8.86 -14.97 -2.41
C TYR A 71 -9.15 -13.68 -3.21
N ILE A 72 -8.97 -12.53 -2.57
CA ILE A 72 -9.20 -11.21 -3.18
C ILE A 72 -8.22 -10.99 -4.34
N ALA A 73 -6.93 -11.28 -4.14
CA ALA A 73 -5.88 -11.15 -5.15
C ALA A 73 -6.21 -11.94 -6.42
N ARG A 74 -6.68 -13.19 -6.25
CA ARG A 74 -7.09 -14.05 -7.35
C ARG A 74 -8.27 -13.48 -8.12
N ARG A 75 -9.35 -13.06 -7.43
CA ARG A 75 -10.53 -12.48 -8.10
C ARG A 75 -10.21 -11.14 -8.77
N ALA A 76 -9.41 -10.30 -8.11
CA ALA A 76 -8.98 -9.02 -8.65
C ALA A 76 -7.94 -9.15 -9.78
N GLY A 77 -7.33 -10.33 -9.96
CA GLY A 77 -6.28 -10.56 -10.95
C GLY A 77 -5.03 -9.73 -10.67
N THR A 78 -4.66 -9.56 -9.40
CA THR A 78 -3.47 -8.79 -9.00
C THR A 78 -2.53 -9.61 -8.15
N ARG A 79 -1.25 -9.31 -8.27
CA ARG A 79 -0.17 -9.84 -7.43
C ARG A 79 0.49 -8.74 -6.59
N ARG A 80 -0.07 -7.53 -6.62
CA ARG A 80 0.51 -6.35 -6.00
C ARG A 80 -0.02 -6.22 -4.59
N LEU A 81 0.87 -6.24 -3.61
CA LEU A 81 0.57 -6.04 -2.19
C LEU A 81 1.23 -4.77 -1.66
N MET A 82 0.64 -4.17 -0.64
CA MET A 82 1.21 -3.06 0.11
C MET A 82 1.29 -3.42 1.58
N SER A 83 2.52 -3.54 2.11
CA SER A 83 2.77 -3.86 3.52
C SER A 83 3.26 -2.64 4.29
N PHE A 84 3.10 -2.66 5.62
CA PHE A 84 3.33 -1.52 6.50
C PHE A 84 4.17 -1.86 7.73
N HIS A 85 4.58 -3.11 7.88
CA HIS A 85 5.23 -3.60 9.11
C HIS A 85 6.17 -4.76 8.77
N GLN A 86 7.41 -4.73 9.27
CA GLN A 86 8.41 -5.73 8.88
C GLN A 86 8.01 -7.18 9.19
N PRO A 87 7.48 -7.54 10.37
CA PRO A 87 7.04 -8.91 10.63
C PRO A 87 5.99 -9.42 9.64
N PHE A 88 5.09 -8.55 9.18
CA PHE A 88 4.06 -8.90 8.21
C PHE A 88 4.66 -9.02 6.82
N LEU A 89 5.59 -8.12 6.45
CA LEU A 89 6.35 -8.22 5.20
C LEU A 89 7.09 -9.56 5.07
N ASN A 90 7.72 -10.06 6.13
CA ASN A 90 8.34 -11.38 6.12
C ASN A 90 7.32 -12.51 5.95
N HIS A 91 6.15 -12.39 6.57
CA HIS A 91 5.04 -13.34 6.39
C HIS A 91 4.52 -13.33 4.95
N ASP A 92 4.32 -12.14 4.37
CA ASP A 92 3.86 -11.96 3.00
C ASP A 92 4.85 -12.52 1.98
N ALA A 93 6.15 -12.31 2.19
CA ALA A 93 7.19 -12.87 1.33
C ALA A 93 7.17 -14.41 1.30
N VAL A 94 6.77 -15.06 2.40
CA VAL A 94 6.61 -16.52 2.45
C VAL A 94 5.27 -16.95 1.83
N ALA A 95 4.17 -16.29 2.18
CA ALA A 95 2.83 -16.65 1.74
C ALA A 95 2.57 -16.36 0.26
N PHE A 96 3.22 -15.34 -0.29
CA PHE A 96 3.03 -14.85 -1.66
C PHE A 96 4.38 -14.72 -2.38
N ALA A 97 5.02 -15.86 -2.62
CA ALA A 97 6.37 -15.93 -3.19
C ALA A 97 6.56 -15.16 -4.51
N ASP A 98 5.49 -14.98 -5.28
CA ASP A 98 5.45 -14.30 -6.58
C ASP A 98 4.72 -12.95 -6.53
N ALA A 99 4.50 -12.37 -5.34
CA ALA A 99 3.93 -11.01 -5.20
C ALA A 99 4.90 -9.91 -5.62
N ASP A 100 4.38 -8.75 -6.02
CA ASP A 100 5.12 -7.48 -6.04
C ASP A 100 4.70 -6.72 -4.78
N ILE A 101 5.63 -6.44 -3.87
CA ILE A 101 5.34 -5.80 -2.58
C ILE A 101 5.95 -4.40 -2.55
N LEU A 102 5.12 -3.40 -2.23
CA LEU A 102 5.55 -2.02 -2.02
C LEU A 102 5.27 -1.64 -0.57
N LEU A 103 6.24 -1.05 0.12
CA LEU A 103 6.01 -0.52 1.45
C LEU A 103 5.09 0.70 1.37
N GLY A 104 4.04 0.73 2.20
CA GLY A 104 3.09 1.84 2.28
C GLY A 104 3.47 2.92 3.30
N LYS A 105 4.63 2.78 3.94
CA LYS A 105 5.25 3.79 4.80
C LYS A 105 6.77 3.63 4.80
N PRO A 106 7.56 4.69 4.98
CA PRO A 106 8.99 4.56 5.15
C PRO A 106 9.31 3.77 6.43
N LEU A 107 10.23 2.81 6.33
CA LEU A 107 10.70 2.04 7.49
C LEU A 107 12.12 2.49 7.88
N PRO A 108 12.45 2.49 9.19
CA PRO A 108 13.84 2.61 9.62
C PRO A 108 14.72 1.54 8.96
N VAL A 109 15.96 1.87 8.60
CA VAL A 109 16.87 0.94 7.93
C VAL A 109 17.06 -0.37 8.71
N ARG A 110 17.06 -0.32 10.05
CA ARG A 110 17.15 -1.50 10.90
C ARG A 110 15.97 -2.45 10.67
N SER A 111 14.77 -1.95 10.38
CA SER A 111 13.64 -2.81 10.00
C SER A 111 13.87 -3.47 8.64
N ALA A 112 14.48 -2.80 7.67
CA ALA A 112 14.86 -3.45 6.42
C ALA A 112 15.91 -4.55 6.65
N GLU A 113 16.92 -4.28 7.48
CA GLU A 113 17.93 -5.28 7.88
C GLU A 113 17.31 -6.52 8.55
N LEU A 114 16.35 -6.33 9.46
CA LEU A 114 15.58 -7.43 10.07
C LEU A 114 14.88 -8.27 9.00
N PHE A 115 14.23 -7.62 8.02
CA PHE A 115 13.58 -8.33 6.91
C PHE A 115 14.55 -9.25 6.19
N TYR A 116 15.71 -8.75 5.74
CA TYR A 116 16.68 -9.55 4.98
C TYR A 116 17.27 -10.69 5.81
N ARG A 117 17.54 -10.47 7.10
CA ARG A 117 18.05 -11.52 7.98
C ARG A 117 17.04 -12.64 8.20
N GLU A 118 15.75 -12.30 8.25
CA GLU A 118 14.64 -13.25 8.50
C GLU A 118 13.99 -13.76 7.22
N HIS A 119 14.45 -13.30 6.06
CA HIS A 119 13.89 -13.64 4.77
C HIS A 119 14.11 -15.13 4.46
N LYS A 120 13.04 -15.80 4.03
CA LYS A 120 12.99 -17.24 3.73
C LYS A 120 12.06 -17.46 2.54
N GLY A 121 12.23 -18.60 1.87
CA GLY A 121 11.37 -19.01 0.76
C GLY A 121 11.88 -18.49 -0.60
N ALA A 122 11.00 -18.52 -1.59
CA ALA A 122 11.36 -18.26 -2.99
C ALA A 122 11.13 -16.81 -3.45
N PHE A 123 10.58 -15.94 -2.60
CA PHE A 123 10.39 -14.53 -2.92
C PHE A 123 11.74 -13.85 -3.14
N ASP A 124 11.92 -13.17 -4.27
CA ASP A 124 13.17 -12.46 -4.59
C ASP A 124 13.02 -10.96 -4.25
N PRO A 125 13.52 -10.48 -3.10
CA PRO A 125 13.37 -9.10 -2.71
C PRO A 125 14.06 -8.12 -3.67
N ALA A 126 15.12 -8.53 -4.38
CA ALA A 126 15.81 -7.65 -5.32
C ALA A 126 14.94 -7.32 -6.55
N ARG A 127 13.98 -8.19 -6.87
CA ARG A 127 13.04 -8.02 -7.98
C ARG A 127 11.66 -7.60 -7.53
N GLN A 128 11.21 -8.06 -6.38
CA GLN A 128 9.79 -8.03 -5.99
C GLN A 128 9.49 -7.04 -4.88
N LEU A 129 10.48 -6.56 -4.13
CA LEU A 129 10.29 -5.66 -3.00
C LEU A 129 10.70 -4.22 -3.32
N GLN A 130 9.76 -3.30 -3.14
CA GLN A 130 9.96 -1.87 -3.32
C GLN A 130 9.91 -1.17 -1.96
N TRP A 131 11.05 -0.61 -1.54
CA TRP A 131 11.18 0.15 -0.30
C TRP A 131 10.72 1.59 -0.51
N LEU A 132 9.93 2.10 0.43
CA LEU A 132 9.48 3.49 0.40
C LEU A 132 10.48 4.39 1.12
N ILE A 133 10.94 5.43 0.44
CA ILE A 133 11.94 6.38 0.92
C ILE A 133 11.39 7.81 0.81
N ASP A 134 11.54 8.57 1.88
CA ASP A 134 11.01 9.94 2.06
C ASP A 134 12.11 11.01 2.15
N THR A 135 13.37 10.61 2.34
CA THR A 135 14.47 11.52 2.68
C THR A 135 15.82 11.03 2.15
N PRO A 136 16.73 11.95 1.76
CA PRO A 136 18.10 11.62 1.36
C PRO A 136 18.89 10.86 2.43
N GLN A 137 18.69 11.22 3.71
CA GLN A 137 19.33 10.57 4.85
C GLN A 137 18.92 9.10 4.95
N ARG A 138 17.63 8.78 4.78
CA ARG A 138 17.16 7.39 4.77
C ARG A 138 17.70 6.63 3.58
N LEU A 139 17.75 7.24 2.39
CA LEU A 139 18.31 6.57 1.22
C LEU A 139 19.78 6.19 1.44
N ARG A 140 20.60 7.07 2.03
CA ARG A 140 22.01 6.75 2.36
C ARG A 140 22.13 5.57 3.32
N GLN A 141 21.24 5.48 4.31
CA GLN A 141 21.20 4.33 5.22
C GLN A 141 20.87 3.03 4.46
N TYR A 142 19.88 3.07 3.57
CA TYR A 142 19.50 1.92 2.75
C TYR A 142 20.60 1.53 1.75
N LEU A 143 21.32 2.50 1.18
CA LEU A 143 22.48 2.26 0.33
C LEU A 143 23.58 1.51 1.11
N ALA A 144 23.92 1.97 2.31
CA ALA A 144 24.92 1.30 3.14
C ALA A 144 24.50 -0.15 3.50
N LEU A 145 23.21 -0.36 3.78
CA LEU A 145 22.67 -1.70 4.00
C LEU A 145 22.76 -2.57 2.73
N ALA A 146 22.38 -2.03 1.57
CA ALA A 146 22.42 -2.72 0.29
C ALA A 146 23.86 -3.14 -0.07
N GLN A 147 24.83 -2.26 0.17
CA GLN A 147 26.26 -2.53 0.03
C GLN A 147 26.73 -3.65 0.95
N GLY A 148 26.36 -3.60 2.24
CA GLY A 148 26.74 -4.62 3.22
C GLY A 148 26.14 -6.00 2.94
N LEU A 149 24.92 -6.04 2.38
CA LEU A 149 24.24 -7.27 1.99
C LEU A 149 24.64 -7.79 0.60
N GLY A 150 25.29 -6.96 -0.22
CA GLY A 150 25.57 -7.28 -1.62
C GLY A 150 24.31 -7.48 -2.46
N THR A 151 23.22 -6.76 -2.16
CA THR A 151 21.92 -6.90 -2.84
C THR A 151 21.44 -5.58 -3.41
N ARG A 152 20.64 -5.64 -4.48
CA ARG A 152 20.00 -4.46 -5.08
C ARG A 152 18.64 -4.22 -4.44
N MET A 153 18.37 -2.97 -4.04
CA MET A 153 17.10 -2.55 -3.48
C MET A 153 16.34 -1.67 -4.46
N ARG A 154 15.07 -2.01 -4.71
CA ARG A 154 14.16 -1.16 -5.49
C ARG A 154 13.58 -0.09 -4.59
N VAL A 155 13.64 1.16 -5.02
CA VAL A 155 13.30 2.36 -4.24
C VAL A 155 12.12 3.07 -4.89
N ASN A 156 11.04 3.20 -4.13
CA ASN A 156 9.92 4.07 -4.45
C ASN A 156 10.05 5.34 -3.59
N ILE A 157 9.92 6.52 -4.19
CA ILE A 157 10.06 7.80 -3.47
C ILE A 157 8.67 8.31 -3.07
N GLU A 158 8.48 8.56 -1.77
CA GLU A 158 7.27 9.19 -1.24
C GLU A 158 7.30 10.69 -1.55
N LEU A 159 6.24 11.21 -2.15
CA LEU A 159 6.05 12.62 -2.46
C LEU A 159 5.05 13.23 -1.49
N ASP A 160 5.37 14.41 -0.94
CA ASP A 160 4.37 15.19 -0.22
C ASP A 160 3.45 15.88 -1.23
N VAL A 161 2.22 15.36 -1.34
CA VAL A 161 1.19 15.87 -2.24
C VAL A 161 0.14 16.74 -1.52
N GLY A 162 0.46 17.24 -0.32
CA GLY A 162 -0.35 18.21 0.42
C GLY A 162 -0.95 17.71 1.73
N LEU A 163 -0.72 16.45 2.11
CA LEU A 163 -1.11 15.96 3.44
C LEU A 163 -0.09 16.37 4.51
N HIS A 164 1.15 16.73 4.12
CA HIS A 164 2.22 17.15 5.03
C HIS A 164 2.49 16.15 6.17
N ARG A 165 2.34 14.86 5.87
CA ARG A 165 2.55 13.74 6.83
C ARG A 165 3.89 13.02 6.63
N GLY A 166 4.66 13.44 5.63
CA GLY A 166 5.88 12.80 5.18
C GLY A 166 6.05 12.98 3.67
N GLY A 167 7.12 12.41 3.14
CA GLY A 167 7.49 12.53 1.73
C GLY A 167 8.33 13.75 1.40
N VAL A 168 8.85 13.75 0.18
CA VAL A 168 9.69 14.79 -0.38
C VAL A 168 8.79 15.95 -0.83
N ALA A 169 9.02 17.13 -0.24
CA ALA A 169 8.21 18.32 -0.50
C ALA A 169 8.77 19.24 -1.61
N ASP A 170 10.03 19.06 -1.99
CA ASP A 170 10.70 19.94 -2.96
C ASP A 170 11.61 19.19 -3.95
N GLN A 171 11.93 19.87 -5.05
CA GLN A 171 12.73 19.30 -6.13
C GLN A 171 14.23 19.17 -5.77
N ALA A 172 14.73 19.93 -4.78
CA ALA A 172 16.13 19.84 -4.39
C ALA A 172 16.39 18.50 -3.68
N ALA A 173 15.55 18.16 -2.69
CA ALA A 173 15.59 16.87 -2.01
C ALA A 173 15.30 15.70 -2.97
N LEU A 174 14.35 15.87 -3.90
CA LEU A 174 14.10 14.87 -4.94
C LEU A 174 15.32 14.65 -5.84
N GLY A 175 15.98 15.73 -6.27
CA GLY A 175 17.18 15.67 -7.09
C GLY A 175 18.33 14.95 -6.39
N GLU A 176 18.52 15.18 -5.09
CA GLU A 176 19.53 14.49 -4.29
C GLU A 176 19.26 12.97 -4.21
N LEU A 177 18.00 12.56 -4.00
CA LEU A 177 17.60 11.15 -4.01
C LEU A 177 17.87 10.49 -5.36
N LEU A 178 17.39 11.10 -6.46
CA LEU A 178 17.54 10.54 -7.79
C LEU A 178 19.01 10.46 -8.22
N ALA A 179 19.82 11.48 -7.90
CA ALA A 179 21.25 11.47 -8.15
C ALA A 179 21.96 10.35 -7.38
N LEU A 180 21.59 10.13 -6.11
CA LEU A 180 22.16 9.04 -5.32
C LEU A 180 21.78 7.66 -5.88
N ILE A 181 20.54 7.47 -6.33
CA ILE A 181 20.13 6.22 -7.00
C ILE A 181 20.93 6.01 -8.29
N ALA A 182 21.03 7.04 -9.13
CA ALA A 182 21.74 6.97 -10.41
C ALA A 182 23.25 6.70 -10.25
N ALA A 183 23.86 7.19 -9.17
CA ALA A 183 25.27 6.96 -8.86
C ALA A 183 25.59 5.53 -8.36
N HIS A 184 24.58 4.76 -7.94
CA HIS A 184 24.76 3.43 -7.36
C HIS A 184 23.83 2.36 -7.97
N PRO A 185 23.82 2.19 -9.31
CA PRO A 185 22.88 1.30 -10.01
C PRO A 185 23.04 -0.19 -9.64
N GLN A 186 24.21 -0.57 -9.12
CA GLN A 186 24.46 -1.92 -8.62
C GLN A 186 23.73 -2.23 -7.31
N TYR A 187 23.36 -1.21 -6.52
CA TYR A 187 22.74 -1.35 -5.20
C TYR A 187 21.34 -0.75 -5.11
N LEU A 188 21.00 0.23 -5.95
CA LEU A 188 19.72 0.93 -5.93
C LEU A 188 19.09 0.94 -7.32
N GLU A 189 17.78 0.75 -7.37
CA GLU A 189 16.96 0.86 -8.58
C GLU A 189 15.79 1.80 -8.31
N PHE A 190 15.60 2.82 -9.14
CA PHE A 190 14.39 3.65 -9.05
C PHE A 190 13.17 2.87 -9.54
N ALA A 191 12.16 2.71 -8.69
CA ALA A 191 10.96 1.91 -8.96
C ALA A 191 9.68 2.74 -9.12
N GLY A 192 9.71 4.04 -8.80
CA GLY A 192 8.59 4.95 -9.01
C GLY A 192 8.36 5.93 -7.87
N PHE A 193 7.20 6.57 -7.90
CA PHE A 193 6.73 7.53 -6.91
C PHE A 193 5.45 7.05 -6.22
N MET A 194 5.29 7.40 -4.94
CA MET A 194 4.05 7.22 -4.19
C MET A 194 3.59 8.57 -3.63
N GLY A 195 2.33 8.94 -3.91
CA GLY A 195 1.64 10.04 -3.24
C GLY A 195 0.43 9.50 -2.47
N TYR A 196 0.13 10.07 -1.30
CA TYR A 196 -1.00 9.66 -0.47
C TYR A 196 -1.92 10.84 -0.17
N ASP A 197 -3.14 10.79 -0.69
CA ASP A 197 -4.10 11.88 -0.80
C ASP A 197 -5.49 11.58 -0.19
N PRO A 198 -5.60 10.99 1.02
CA PRO A 198 -6.89 10.58 1.60
C PRO A 198 -7.84 11.77 1.81
N PHE A 199 -7.30 12.98 1.95
CA PHE A 199 -8.07 14.20 2.16
C PHE A 199 -8.93 14.55 0.94
N VAL A 200 -8.65 14.04 -0.26
CA VAL A 200 -9.48 14.27 -1.44
C VAL A 200 -10.92 13.75 -1.24
N GLY A 201 -11.09 12.63 -0.54
CA GLY A 201 -12.39 11.95 -0.40
C GLY A 201 -12.99 11.93 1.02
N MET A 202 -12.21 12.27 2.06
CA MET A 202 -12.64 12.10 3.46
C MET A 202 -13.37 13.31 4.06
N GLY A 203 -14.19 14.01 3.27
CA GLY A 203 -15.14 15.01 3.79
C GLY A 203 -14.48 16.22 4.46
N VAL A 204 -13.38 16.73 3.90
CA VAL A 204 -12.78 18.00 4.33
C VAL A 204 -13.80 19.13 4.19
N PRO A 205 -13.79 20.13 5.10
CA PRO A 205 -14.67 21.29 5.00
C PRO A 205 -14.56 21.92 3.60
N GLY A 206 -15.70 22.16 2.94
CA GLY A 206 -15.73 22.66 1.56
C GLY A 206 -15.04 24.01 1.33
N ILE A 207 -14.73 24.75 2.41
CA ILE A 207 -13.89 25.95 2.41
C ILE A 207 -12.46 25.66 1.89
N LEU A 208 -11.98 24.42 2.04
CA LEU A 208 -10.66 23.99 1.57
C LEU A 208 -10.64 23.61 0.08
N GLY A 209 -11.81 23.47 -0.54
CA GLY A 209 -12.01 23.09 -1.94
C GLY A 209 -12.89 21.84 -2.11
N SER A 210 -13.41 21.65 -3.32
CA SER A 210 -14.11 20.41 -3.68
C SER A 210 -13.14 19.23 -3.81
N PRO A 211 -13.63 17.97 -3.72
CA PRO A 211 -12.82 16.79 -4.02
C PRO A 211 -12.07 16.88 -5.36
N GLU A 212 -12.72 17.42 -6.39
CA GLU A 212 -12.12 17.59 -7.73
C GLU A 212 -10.99 18.61 -7.71
N GLU A 213 -11.17 19.75 -7.03
CA GLU A 213 -10.14 20.79 -6.89
C GLU A 213 -8.93 20.30 -6.10
N LEU A 214 -9.18 19.59 -4.99
CA LEU A 214 -8.12 19.00 -4.16
C LEU A 214 -7.35 17.93 -4.94
N PHE A 215 -8.05 17.08 -5.69
CA PHE A 215 -7.41 16.08 -6.54
C PHE A 215 -6.56 16.72 -7.65
N ALA A 216 -7.06 17.78 -8.29
CA ALA A 216 -6.31 18.51 -9.30
C ALA A 216 -5.00 19.10 -8.73
N LYS A 217 -5.04 19.65 -7.51
CA LYS A 217 -3.84 20.16 -6.80
C LYS A 217 -2.83 19.04 -6.52
N VAL A 218 -3.29 17.90 -6.01
CA VAL A 218 -2.47 16.70 -5.77
C VAL A 218 -1.76 16.27 -7.07
N MET A 219 -2.52 16.16 -8.16
CA MET A 219 -1.99 15.72 -9.45
C MET A 219 -1.01 16.74 -10.05
N ALA A 220 -1.22 18.04 -9.85
CA ALA A 220 -0.29 19.07 -10.29
C ALA A 220 1.07 18.96 -9.58
N LEU A 221 1.06 18.78 -8.24
CA LEU A 221 2.28 18.55 -7.47
C LEU A 221 3.00 17.28 -7.92
N TYR A 222 2.26 16.17 -8.03
CA TYR A 222 2.80 14.89 -8.47
C TYR A 222 3.42 14.99 -9.87
N GLN A 223 2.74 15.63 -10.81
CA GLN A 223 3.24 15.81 -12.18
C GLN A 223 4.51 16.66 -12.22
N GLY A 224 4.59 17.73 -11.41
CA GLY A 224 5.79 18.56 -11.31
C GLY A 224 7.05 17.77 -10.88
N HIS A 225 6.89 16.79 -9.98
CA HIS A 225 7.99 15.89 -9.60
C HIS A 225 8.33 14.87 -10.69
N VAL A 226 7.32 14.34 -11.39
CA VAL A 226 7.53 13.43 -12.54
C VAL A 226 8.28 14.13 -13.65
N ASP A 227 7.89 15.36 -13.99
CA ASP A 227 8.53 16.15 -15.06
C ASP A 227 9.98 16.48 -14.70
N PHE A 228 10.22 16.90 -13.46
CA PHE A 228 11.57 17.12 -12.95
C PHE A 228 12.46 15.87 -13.09
N ALA A 229 11.96 14.70 -12.68
CA ALA A 229 12.69 13.45 -12.78
C ALA A 229 13.02 13.08 -14.23
N ARG A 230 12.05 13.22 -15.14
CA ARG A 230 12.24 12.94 -16.57
C ARG A 230 13.24 13.88 -17.22
N GLN A 231 13.18 15.17 -16.93
CA GLN A 231 14.06 16.16 -17.56
C GLN A 231 15.53 15.99 -17.15
N ARG A 232 15.80 15.45 -15.96
CA ARG A 232 17.15 15.44 -15.37
C ARG A 232 17.79 14.05 -15.29
N PHE A 233 17.01 12.98 -15.40
CA PHE A 233 17.48 11.60 -15.18
C PHE A 233 16.93 10.55 -16.17
N ALA A 234 16.12 10.93 -17.17
CA ALA A 234 15.65 10.01 -18.22
C ALA A 234 16.54 10.02 -19.47
#